data_AF-S3D8V0-F1
#
_entry.id   AF-S3D8V0-F1
#
_cell.length_a   1.000
_cell.length_b   1.000
_cell.length_c   1.000
_cell.angle_alpha   90.00
_cell.angle_beta   90.00
_cell.angle_gamma   90.00
#
_symmetry.space_group_name_H-M   'P 1'
#
loop_
_entity.id
_entity.type
_entity.pdbx_description
1 polymer ?
#
loop_
_entity_poly.entity_id
_entity_poly.type
_entity_poly.pdbx_seq_one_letter_code
_entity_poly.pdbx_strand_id
1 'polypeptide(L)'
;MSYHVSEASGHLPFEDDKTIVTIKYQVDDGVRYSSKHAWDRGYTTNNKVVQIPITYPLNDLRKLYSGERIKSEEHERLGWSWSHSAEILKKFGFTAVKFDPRWTEVDAESQAEDCDDLETLEQTYYPEVKKAVQKLTGASRVFITNSIVRRGGEVPAKDSNGPQVRACGKKKSSPVDYQATDETRPTHLASSDNLKPARGAHVDYTSLGARRSIRRWRPDIYAAAVEAGVIEAEEKICAAAQVNAEDKESNGIIDQEYNKDGKLGPRYAAYSVWRPMRTVQRDPLAMAPRSSFPTGTALGYLGYESRMLAAPSMGGDFLRELEAVSVTEEVAKAYEESNGKVRASELDSPQWYYLPEQKSDEVIVLKFFDSAALTGGGGSGEAGGAPHASPDLGESSSGPARWSIEVRCIAFW
;
A
#
# COMPACT_ATOMS: atom_id res chain seq x y z
N MET A 1 -21.68 -55.02 -29.32
CA MET A 1 -20.85 -54.01 -30.00
C MET A 1 -20.80 -52.79 -29.10
N SER A 2 -19.69 -52.65 -28.39
CA SER A 2 -19.31 -51.52 -27.55
C SER A 2 -18.81 -50.37 -28.43
N TYR A 3 -19.30 -49.16 -28.20
CA TYR A 3 -18.68 -47.94 -28.72
C TYR A 3 -18.02 -47.21 -27.55
N HIS A 4 -16.71 -47.07 -27.67
CA HIS A 4 -15.82 -46.37 -26.73
C HIS A 4 -16.15 -44.88 -26.67
N VAL A 5 -16.26 -44.36 -25.44
CA VAL A 5 -16.12 -42.94 -25.14
C VAL A 5 -14.63 -42.68 -24.93
N SER A 6 -14.00 -41.93 -25.84
CA SER A 6 -12.65 -41.42 -25.64
C SER A 6 -12.71 -40.20 -24.73
N GLU A 7 -12.05 -40.28 -23.58
CA GLU A 7 -11.71 -39.12 -22.76
C GLU A 7 -10.74 -38.21 -23.53
N ALA A 8 -11.25 -37.09 -24.04
CA ALA A 8 -10.42 -35.96 -24.41
C ALA A 8 -10.24 -35.08 -23.18
N SER A 9 -9.04 -35.14 -22.59
CA SER A 9 -8.55 -34.23 -21.56
C SER A 9 -8.54 -32.80 -22.09
N GLY A 10 -9.63 -32.07 -21.84
CA GLY A 10 -9.71 -30.64 -22.07
C GLY A 10 -8.79 -29.93 -21.08
N HIS A 11 -7.55 -29.65 -21.48
CA HIS A 11 -6.83 -28.50 -20.96
C HIS A 11 -7.71 -27.27 -21.23
N LEU A 12 -8.20 -26.63 -20.17
CA LEU A 12 -8.77 -25.29 -20.29
C LEU A 12 -7.65 -24.39 -20.82
N PRO A 13 -7.86 -23.66 -21.93
CA PRO A 13 -6.88 -22.71 -22.41
C PRO A 13 -6.77 -21.61 -21.35
N PHE A 14 -5.57 -21.42 -20.80
CA PHE A 14 -5.27 -20.21 -20.06
C PHE A 14 -5.56 -19.03 -21.01
N GLU A 15 -6.31 -18.03 -20.54
CA GLU A 15 -6.41 -16.74 -21.25
C GLU A 15 -4.99 -16.19 -21.43
N ASP A 16 -4.43 -16.31 -22.64
CA ASP A 16 -3.03 -16.07 -23.01
C ASP A 16 -2.53 -14.61 -22.88
N ASP A 17 -3.24 -13.71 -22.20
CA ASP A 17 -3.00 -12.26 -22.27
C ASP A 17 -2.85 -11.55 -20.91
N LYS A 18 -2.67 -12.30 -19.80
CA LYS A 18 -2.43 -11.71 -18.47
C LYS A 18 -0.95 -11.74 -18.12
N THR A 19 -0.37 -10.59 -17.79
CA THR A 19 1.00 -10.51 -17.25
C THR A 19 1.11 -11.31 -15.96
N ILE A 20 2.01 -12.28 -15.94
CA ILE A 20 2.25 -13.15 -14.78
C ILE A 20 3.42 -12.60 -13.97
N VAL A 21 3.24 -12.46 -12.65
CA VAL A 21 4.27 -11.90 -11.76
C VAL A 21 4.44 -12.72 -10.49
N THR A 22 5.60 -12.58 -9.87
CA THR A 22 5.88 -13.18 -8.56
C THR A 22 5.71 -12.15 -7.44
N ILE A 23 4.78 -12.41 -6.53
CA ILE A 23 4.56 -11.62 -5.31
C ILE A 23 5.05 -12.41 -4.10
N LYS A 24 5.73 -11.74 -3.16
CA LYS A 24 6.28 -12.38 -1.97
C LYS A 24 5.33 -12.25 -0.79
N TYR A 25 5.03 -13.38 -0.16
CA TYR A 25 4.19 -13.48 1.04
C TYR A 25 5.04 -13.89 2.21
N GLN A 26 4.80 -13.29 3.37
CA GLN A 26 5.46 -13.69 4.60
C GLN A 26 4.88 -15.01 5.12
N VAL A 27 5.69 -15.90 5.67
CA VAL A 27 5.19 -17.11 6.34
C VAL A 27 4.70 -16.74 7.75
N ASP A 28 3.47 -17.14 8.10
CA ASP A 28 2.99 -17.15 9.48
C ASP A 28 3.44 -18.45 10.15
N ASP A 29 4.57 -18.41 10.82
CA ASP A 29 5.14 -19.51 11.62
C ASP A 29 4.65 -19.46 13.09
N GLY A 30 3.63 -18.66 13.38
CA GLY A 30 3.13 -18.43 14.74
C GLY A 30 4.04 -17.53 15.61
N VAL A 31 5.22 -17.13 15.11
CA VAL A 31 6.14 -16.25 15.84
C VAL A 31 5.70 -14.79 15.64
N ARG A 32 5.10 -14.22 16.68
CA ARG A 32 4.75 -12.79 16.72
C ARG A 32 5.98 -11.99 17.16
N TYR A 33 6.35 -10.95 16.40
CA TYR A 33 7.52 -10.13 16.72
C TYR A 33 7.31 -9.32 18.00
N SER A 34 8.36 -9.23 18.82
CA SER A 34 8.37 -8.35 19.99
C SER A 34 8.61 -6.90 19.58
N SER A 35 7.85 -5.99 20.19
CA SER A 35 7.95 -4.53 20.01
C SER A 35 9.35 -3.98 20.26
N LYS A 36 10.21 -4.69 21.00
CA LYS A 36 11.60 -4.29 21.29
C LYS A 36 12.46 -4.08 20.03
N HIS A 37 12.29 -4.90 18.99
CA HIS A 37 13.03 -4.73 17.73
C HIS A 37 12.41 -3.67 16.81
N ALA A 38 11.13 -3.33 17.02
CA ALA A 38 10.45 -2.31 16.22
C ALA A 38 10.98 -0.89 16.51
N TRP A 39 11.62 -0.70 17.68
CA TRP A 39 12.30 0.55 18.05
C TRP A 39 13.64 0.77 17.33
N ASP A 40 14.22 -0.28 16.73
CA ASP A 40 15.38 -0.17 15.85
C ASP A 40 14.95 0.42 14.49
N ARG A 41 15.68 1.42 13.98
CA ARG A 41 15.23 2.20 12.82
C ARG A 41 15.19 1.40 11.51
N GLY A 42 14.16 1.68 10.71
CA GLY A 42 13.95 1.18 9.35
C GLY A 42 12.77 0.21 9.27
N TYR A 43 12.27 -0.05 8.06
CA TYR A 43 11.52 -1.29 7.83
C TYR A 43 12.40 -2.40 8.38
N THR A 44 11.98 -3.04 9.47
CA THR A 44 12.75 -4.06 10.16
C THR A 44 13.06 -5.16 9.16
N THR A 45 14.25 -5.11 8.56
CA THR A 45 14.75 -6.21 7.73
C THR A 45 15.22 -7.26 8.71
N ASN A 46 14.27 -7.97 9.30
CA ASN A 46 14.59 -9.17 10.02
C ASN A 46 14.97 -10.22 8.97
N ASN A 47 16.25 -10.58 8.94
CA ASN A 47 16.79 -11.56 8.01
C ASN A 47 16.22 -12.97 8.24
N LYS A 48 15.42 -13.17 9.30
CA LYS A 48 14.68 -14.41 9.59
C LYS A 48 13.27 -14.44 9.00
N VAL A 49 12.77 -13.34 8.43
CA VAL A 49 11.45 -13.34 7.78
C VAL A 49 11.53 -14.23 6.55
N VAL A 50 10.90 -15.39 6.62
CA VAL A 50 10.74 -16.26 5.46
C VAL A 50 9.68 -15.66 4.57
N GLN A 51 10.02 -15.44 3.30
CA GLN A 51 9.08 -15.03 2.28
C GLN A 51 9.06 -16.05 1.17
N ILE A 52 7.87 -16.55 0.85
CA ILE A 52 7.68 -17.42 -0.30
C ILE A 52 7.16 -16.62 -1.50
N PRO A 53 7.76 -16.80 -2.68
CA PRO A 53 7.23 -16.26 -3.91
C PRO A 53 6.02 -17.07 -4.38
N ILE A 54 4.92 -16.39 -4.72
CA ILE A 54 3.76 -17.01 -5.36
C ILE A 54 3.43 -16.22 -6.62
N THR A 55 3.09 -16.95 -7.68
CA THR A 55 2.88 -16.40 -9.01
C THR A 55 1.41 -16.10 -9.28
N TYR A 56 1.09 -14.85 -9.63
CA TYR A 56 -0.26 -14.34 -9.89
C TYR A 56 -0.38 -13.70 -11.28
N PRO A 57 -1.55 -13.80 -11.94
CA PRO A 57 -1.89 -12.90 -13.02
C PRO A 57 -2.15 -11.49 -12.48
N LEU A 58 -1.72 -10.47 -13.23
CA LEU A 58 -2.08 -9.07 -12.99
C LEU A 58 -3.20 -8.64 -13.94
N ASN A 59 -4.22 -8.03 -13.35
CA ASN A 59 -5.31 -7.39 -14.09
C ASN A 59 -4.93 -5.93 -14.41
N ASP A 60 -5.19 -5.49 -15.64
CA ASP A 60 -5.04 -4.08 -15.99
C ASP A 60 -6.10 -3.23 -15.27
N LEU A 61 -5.66 -2.30 -14.42
CA LEU A 61 -6.49 -1.35 -13.69
C LEU A 61 -7.38 -0.52 -14.62
N ARG A 62 -6.94 -0.21 -15.85
CA ARG A 62 -7.74 0.55 -16.83
C ARG A 62 -9.06 -0.14 -17.16
N LYS A 63 -9.11 -1.48 -17.09
CA LYS A 63 -10.34 -2.25 -17.32
C LYS A 63 -11.43 -1.99 -16.27
N LEU A 64 -11.08 -1.45 -15.10
CA LEU A 64 -12.09 -1.03 -14.11
C LEU A 64 -12.85 0.24 -14.53
N TYR A 65 -12.30 1.02 -15.47
CA TYR A 65 -12.90 2.24 -15.96
C TYR A 65 -13.76 2.04 -17.21
N SER A 66 -13.58 0.93 -17.92
CA SER A 66 -14.14 0.67 -19.25
C SER A 66 -15.45 -0.13 -19.25
N GLY A 67 -16.32 0.03 -18.24
CA GLY A 67 -17.58 -0.74 -18.14
C GLY A 67 -18.45 -0.68 -19.42
N GLU A 68 -19.30 -1.70 -19.64
CA GLU A 68 -20.12 -1.98 -20.84
C GLU A 68 -21.02 -0.83 -21.37
N ARG A 69 -21.03 0.34 -20.72
CA ARG A 69 -21.97 1.44 -20.96
C ARG A 69 -21.38 2.70 -21.60
N ILE A 70 -20.07 2.76 -21.89
CA ILE A 70 -19.46 3.98 -22.43
C ILE A 70 -19.02 3.74 -23.88
N LYS A 71 -19.65 4.46 -24.82
CA LYS A 71 -19.28 4.44 -26.25
C LYS A 71 -17.88 5.05 -26.43
N SER A 72 -17.14 4.51 -27.41
CA SER A 72 -15.71 4.74 -27.63
C SER A 72 -15.24 6.20 -27.64
N GLU A 73 -16.03 7.14 -28.15
CA GLU A 73 -15.63 8.56 -28.25
C GLU A 73 -15.78 9.35 -26.93
N GLU A 74 -16.67 8.92 -26.02
CA GLU A 74 -16.76 9.49 -24.67
C GLU A 74 -15.73 8.84 -23.71
N HIS A 75 -15.32 7.60 -23.98
CA HIS A 75 -14.34 6.86 -23.17
C HIS A 75 -12.95 7.53 -23.19
N GLU A 76 -12.50 8.06 -24.32
CA GLU A 76 -11.23 8.80 -24.43
C GLU A 76 -11.27 10.15 -23.67
N ARG A 77 -12.46 10.71 -23.46
CA ARG A 77 -12.66 12.02 -22.83
C ARG A 77 -13.06 11.94 -21.35
N LEU A 78 -13.71 10.86 -20.92
CA LEU A 78 -14.32 10.67 -19.59
C LEU A 78 -13.76 9.46 -18.80
N GLY A 79 -12.94 8.61 -19.43
CA GLY A 79 -12.50 7.33 -18.85
C GLY A 79 -11.77 7.43 -17.51
N TRP A 80 -11.32 8.61 -17.09
CA TRP A 80 -10.65 8.87 -15.82
C TRP A 80 -11.28 10.05 -15.07
N SER A 81 -12.62 10.17 -15.10
CA SER A 81 -13.31 11.19 -14.32
C SER A 81 -13.06 11.00 -12.81
N TRP A 82 -12.92 12.12 -12.09
CA TRP A 82 -12.70 12.11 -10.63
C TRP A 82 -13.79 11.35 -9.87
N SER A 83 -15.05 11.43 -10.32
CA SER A 83 -16.17 10.71 -9.72
C SER A 83 -16.05 9.20 -9.91
N HIS A 84 -15.67 8.73 -11.10
CA HIS A 84 -15.48 7.29 -11.31
C HIS A 84 -14.26 6.78 -10.53
N SER A 85 -13.16 7.53 -10.52
CA SER A 85 -12.00 7.20 -9.69
C SER A 85 -12.35 7.13 -8.20
N ALA A 86 -13.25 7.98 -7.70
CA ALA A 86 -13.73 7.94 -6.32
C ALA A 86 -14.52 6.67 -6.01
N GLU A 87 -15.41 6.24 -6.90
CA GLU A 87 -16.16 4.97 -6.74
C GLU A 87 -15.24 3.75 -6.74
N ILE A 88 -14.24 3.74 -7.63
CA ILE A 88 -13.23 2.67 -7.66
C ILE A 88 -12.41 2.70 -6.37
N LEU A 89 -11.98 3.87 -5.88
CA LEU A 89 -11.24 4.00 -4.62
C LEU A 89 -12.06 3.51 -3.43
N LYS A 90 -13.35 3.84 -3.39
CA LYS A 90 -14.29 3.38 -2.36
C LYS A 90 -14.37 1.85 -2.34
N LYS A 91 -14.59 1.23 -3.50
CA LYS A 91 -14.82 -0.23 -3.60
C LYS A 91 -13.54 -1.08 -3.50
N PHE A 92 -12.47 -0.65 -4.14
CA PHE A 92 -11.23 -1.44 -4.27
C PHE A 92 -10.14 -1.02 -3.30
N GLY A 93 -10.23 0.17 -2.70
CA GLY A 93 -9.19 0.73 -1.85
C GLY A 93 -8.02 1.32 -2.61
N PHE A 94 -8.05 1.31 -3.94
CA PHE A 94 -7.08 1.98 -4.81
C PHE A 94 -7.77 2.46 -6.08
N THR A 95 -7.16 3.45 -6.73
CA THR A 95 -7.64 4.03 -7.97
C THR A 95 -6.50 4.71 -8.71
N ALA A 96 -6.79 5.31 -9.85
CA ALA A 96 -5.88 6.16 -10.59
C ALA A 96 -6.59 7.45 -11.02
N VAL A 97 -5.85 8.55 -11.05
CA VAL A 97 -6.31 9.87 -11.46
C VAL A 97 -5.27 10.52 -12.35
N LYS A 98 -5.69 11.44 -13.21
CA LYS A 98 -4.78 12.23 -14.04
C LYS A 98 -4.39 13.51 -13.30
N PHE A 99 -3.09 13.68 -13.07
CA PHE A 99 -2.51 14.93 -12.60
C PHE A 99 -2.21 15.85 -13.78
N ASP A 100 -1.94 17.12 -13.48
CA ASP A 100 -1.56 18.07 -14.52
C ASP A 100 -0.20 17.65 -15.13
N PRO A 101 -0.08 17.66 -16.47
CA PRO A 101 1.16 17.34 -17.16
C PRO A 101 2.31 18.32 -16.91
N ARG A 102 2.16 19.37 -16.09
CA ARG A 102 3.26 20.28 -15.72
C ARG A 102 4.53 19.59 -15.17
N TRP A 103 4.43 18.35 -14.68
CA TRP A 103 5.61 17.55 -14.32
C TRP A 103 6.04 16.52 -15.40
N THR A 104 5.35 16.43 -16.53
CA THR A 104 5.46 15.30 -17.48
C THR A 104 6.49 15.48 -18.59
N GLU A 105 7.03 16.67 -18.82
CA GLU A 105 8.01 16.92 -19.88
C GLU A 105 9.24 17.63 -19.34
N VAL A 106 10.17 16.88 -18.72
CA VAL A 106 11.50 17.44 -18.40
C VAL A 106 12.53 16.31 -18.44
N ASP A 107 13.76 16.64 -18.85
CA ASP A 107 14.89 15.71 -18.87
C ASP A 107 15.11 15.02 -17.50
N ALA A 108 15.69 13.82 -17.53
CA ALA A 108 15.82 12.99 -16.35
C ALA A 108 16.81 13.52 -15.29
N GLU A 109 17.60 14.54 -15.61
CA GLU A 109 18.66 15.06 -14.73
C GLU A 109 18.17 16.24 -13.87
N SER A 110 17.42 17.19 -14.44
CA SER A 110 16.95 18.37 -13.70
C SER A 110 15.89 18.05 -12.64
N GLN A 111 14.94 17.14 -12.92
CA GLN A 111 13.89 16.78 -11.93
C GLN A 111 14.37 15.87 -10.79
N ALA A 112 15.53 15.21 -10.93
CA ALA A 112 16.09 14.44 -9.83
C ALA A 112 16.43 15.33 -8.63
N GLU A 113 16.78 16.59 -8.87
CA GLU A 113 17.05 17.59 -7.84
C GLU A 113 15.73 18.11 -7.22
N ASP A 114 14.72 18.41 -8.03
CA ASP A 114 13.42 18.93 -7.56
C ASP A 114 12.63 17.93 -6.69
N CYS A 115 12.67 16.64 -7.01
CA CYS A 115 11.94 15.63 -6.25
C CYS A 115 12.65 15.20 -4.95
N ASP A 116 13.93 15.54 -4.82
CA ASP A 116 14.75 15.28 -3.63
C ASP A 116 14.76 16.48 -2.67
N ASP A 117 14.40 17.67 -3.15
CA ASP A 117 14.32 18.89 -2.34
C ASP A 117 12.94 19.07 -1.68
N LEU A 118 12.92 18.99 -0.35
CA LEU A 118 11.69 19.08 0.43
C LEU A 118 11.01 20.46 0.30
N GLU A 119 11.77 21.56 0.20
CA GLU A 119 11.19 22.89 0.06
C GLU A 119 10.45 23.04 -1.28
N THR A 120 11.05 22.56 -2.36
CA THR A 120 10.44 22.50 -3.69
C THR A 120 9.17 21.67 -3.67
N LEU A 121 9.18 20.48 -3.04
CA LEU A 121 7.99 19.64 -2.89
C LEU A 121 6.86 20.34 -2.11
N GLU A 122 7.20 21.09 -1.06
CA GLU A 122 6.25 21.86 -0.25
C GLU A 122 5.57 22.98 -1.04
N GLN A 123 6.32 23.62 -1.93
CA GLN A 123 5.82 24.72 -2.76
C GLN A 123 5.03 24.25 -3.98
N THR A 124 5.38 23.09 -4.54
CA THR A 124 4.88 22.64 -5.85
C THR A 124 3.97 21.41 -5.75
N TYR A 125 4.50 20.27 -5.28
CA TYR A 125 3.84 18.97 -5.40
C TYR A 125 2.86 18.66 -4.27
N TYR A 126 3.20 18.91 -3.01
CA TYR A 126 2.31 18.65 -1.89
C TYR A 126 0.97 19.40 -1.98
N PRO A 127 0.92 20.68 -2.43
CA PRO A 127 -0.35 21.36 -2.68
C PRO A 127 -1.20 20.68 -3.77
N GLU A 128 -0.58 20.15 -4.83
CA GLU A 128 -1.27 19.38 -5.87
C GLU A 128 -1.85 18.09 -5.30
N VAL A 129 -1.07 17.32 -4.54
CA VAL A 129 -1.51 16.10 -3.86
C VAL A 129 -2.68 16.36 -2.91
N LYS A 130 -2.60 17.41 -2.07
CA LYS A 130 -3.69 17.78 -1.15
C LYS A 130 -4.98 18.06 -1.91
N LYS A 131 -4.92 18.90 -2.96
CA LYS A 131 -6.09 19.22 -3.79
C LYS A 131 -6.67 17.99 -4.48
N ALA A 132 -5.82 17.10 -4.99
CA ALA A 132 -6.24 15.86 -5.62
C ALA A 132 -6.97 14.95 -4.63
N VAL A 133 -6.42 14.74 -3.43
CA VAL A 133 -7.07 13.93 -2.38
C VAL A 133 -8.40 14.56 -1.96
N GLN A 134 -8.44 15.86 -1.69
CA GLN A 134 -9.69 16.57 -1.35
C GLN A 134 -10.75 16.41 -2.44
N LYS A 135 -10.37 16.57 -3.72
CA LYS A 135 -11.28 16.42 -4.86
C LYS A 135 -11.78 14.98 -5.03
N LEU A 136 -10.89 14.00 -4.82
CA LEU A 136 -11.20 12.58 -5.01
C LEU A 136 -12.07 12.02 -3.88
N THR A 137 -11.87 12.50 -2.65
CA THR A 137 -12.45 11.87 -1.46
C THR A 137 -13.49 12.74 -0.75
N GLY A 138 -13.56 14.03 -1.08
CA GLY A 138 -14.39 15.01 -0.40
C GLY A 138 -13.88 15.44 0.97
N ALA A 139 -12.65 15.04 1.35
CA ALA A 139 -12.05 15.43 2.62
C ALA A 139 -11.92 16.96 2.72
N SER A 140 -12.20 17.53 3.89
CA SER A 140 -12.05 18.95 4.15
C SER A 140 -10.60 19.32 4.42
N ARG A 141 -9.83 18.43 5.09
CA ARG A 141 -8.42 18.67 5.46
C ARG A 141 -7.54 17.49 5.09
N VAL A 142 -6.35 17.77 4.54
CA VAL A 142 -5.35 16.77 4.15
C VAL A 142 -3.96 17.18 4.65
N PHE A 143 -3.32 16.28 5.37
CA PHE A 143 -2.00 16.45 5.97
C PHE A 143 -1.02 15.47 5.34
N ILE A 144 0.02 15.98 4.69
CA ILE A 144 1.12 15.13 4.21
C ILE A 144 1.93 14.69 5.42
N THR A 145 2.11 13.39 5.62
CA THR A 145 2.89 12.84 6.74
C THR A 145 4.34 12.68 6.34
N ASN A 146 4.57 12.09 5.17
CA ASN A 146 5.91 11.88 4.64
C ASN A 146 5.86 11.65 3.13
N SER A 147 7.01 11.78 2.48
CA SER A 147 7.19 11.39 1.08
C SER A 147 8.49 10.61 0.88
N ILE A 148 8.51 9.80 -0.17
CA ILE A 148 9.60 8.85 -0.45
C ILE A 148 9.85 8.84 -1.95
N VAL A 149 11.06 9.20 -2.36
CA VAL A 149 11.51 8.92 -3.73
C VAL A 149 12.00 7.48 -3.80
N ARG A 150 11.46 6.74 -4.76
CA ARG A 150 11.75 5.31 -4.95
C ARG A 150 12.41 5.11 -6.29
N ARG A 151 13.58 4.48 -6.27
CA ARG A 151 14.34 4.04 -7.45
C ARG A 151 14.51 2.53 -7.40
N GLY A 152 14.04 1.84 -8.44
CA GLY A 152 14.31 0.42 -8.61
C GLY A 152 15.80 0.16 -8.87
N GLY A 153 16.26 -1.06 -8.59
CA GLY A 153 17.67 -1.43 -8.79
C GLY A 153 18.03 -1.58 -10.28
N GLU A 154 19.32 -1.54 -10.60
CA GLU A 154 19.81 -1.92 -11.94
C GLU A 154 19.41 -3.35 -12.31
N VAL A 155 19.36 -3.66 -13.60
CA VAL A 155 19.11 -5.02 -14.08
C VAL A 155 20.30 -5.88 -13.65
N PRO A 156 20.10 -7.00 -12.92
CA PRO A 156 21.19 -7.93 -12.67
C PRO A 156 21.77 -8.38 -14.01
N ALA A 157 23.08 -8.28 -14.21
CA ALA A 157 23.72 -8.84 -15.40
C ALA A 157 23.30 -10.32 -15.52
N LYS A 158 22.80 -10.72 -16.70
CA LYS A 158 22.49 -12.12 -17.02
C LYS A 158 23.80 -12.88 -17.07
N ASP A 159 24.33 -13.30 -15.93
CA ASP A 159 25.37 -14.33 -15.77
C ASP A 159 25.57 -14.63 -14.27
N SER A 160 24.92 -15.70 -13.77
CA SER A 160 25.52 -16.70 -12.86
C SER A 160 24.43 -17.60 -12.24
N ASN A 161 24.37 -18.86 -12.66
CA ASN A 161 23.65 -19.96 -12.00
C ASN A 161 24.38 -20.35 -10.70
N GLY A 162 24.16 -19.60 -9.63
CA GLY A 162 24.65 -19.95 -8.29
C GLY A 162 23.78 -19.33 -7.19
N PRO A 163 23.74 -19.89 -5.97
CA PRO A 163 22.96 -19.34 -4.88
C PRO A 163 23.46 -17.92 -4.59
N GLN A 164 22.62 -16.93 -4.87
CA GLN A 164 22.94 -15.53 -4.64
C GLN A 164 23.03 -15.26 -3.13
N VAL A 165 24.26 -15.22 -2.61
CA VAL A 165 24.53 -14.62 -1.30
C VAL A 165 24.29 -13.12 -1.44
N ARG A 166 23.17 -12.65 -0.88
CA ARG A 166 22.83 -11.23 -0.82
C ARG A 166 23.89 -10.48 -0.02
N ALA A 167 24.76 -9.73 -0.69
CA ALA A 167 25.48 -8.64 -0.06
C ALA A 167 24.44 -7.57 0.30
N CYS A 168 24.01 -7.55 1.56
CA CYS A 168 23.31 -6.40 2.13
C CYS A 168 24.28 -5.21 2.02
N GLY A 169 24.04 -4.31 1.06
CA GLY A 169 24.79 -3.06 0.98
C GLY A 169 24.81 -2.43 2.37
N LYS A 170 25.97 -1.98 2.84
CA LYS A 170 26.11 -1.34 4.15
C LYS A 170 25.07 -0.23 4.24
N LYS A 171 23.99 -0.46 5.00
CA LYS A 171 23.07 0.60 5.39
C LYS A 171 23.96 1.64 6.08
N LYS A 172 23.97 2.89 5.60
CA LYS A 172 24.43 3.99 6.44
C LYS A 172 23.59 3.87 7.71
N SER A 173 24.22 3.50 8.83
CA SER A 173 23.57 3.55 10.13
C SER A 173 23.11 4.99 10.28
N SER A 174 21.80 5.21 10.30
CA SER A 174 21.29 6.50 10.73
C SER A 174 21.94 6.82 12.07
N PRO A 175 22.30 8.09 12.34
CA PRO A 175 22.79 8.47 13.65
C PRO A 175 21.85 7.93 14.73
N VAL A 176 22.43 7.44 15.82
CA VAL A 176 21.73 6.77 16.93
C VAL A 176 20.65 7.68 17.56
N ASP A 177 20.65 8.98 17.25
CA ASP A 177 19.79 10.01 17.83
C ASP A 177 19.13 10.94 16.77
N TYR A 178 18.66 10.37 15.66
CA TYR A 178 17.89 11.14 14.67
C TYR A 178 16.45 11.35 15.17
N GLN A 179 16.08 12.60 15.44
CA GLN A 179 14.75 13.02 15.89
C GLN A 179 14.11 13.92 14.83
N ALA A 180 12.78 14.03 14.83
CA ALA A 180 12.13 15.09 14.06
C ALA A 180 12.53 16.45 14.65
N THR A 181 12.88 17.40 13.79
CA THR A 181 13.32 18.75 14.23
C THR A 181 12.23 19.80 14.05
N ASP A 182 11.07 19.41 13.49
CA ASP A 182 9.97 20.31 13.16
C ASP A 182 8.65 19.74 13.68
N GLU A 183 7.74 20.64 14.08
CA GLU A 183 6.45 20.29 14.64
C GLU A 183 5.43 19.82 13.59
N THR A 184 5.51 20.33 12.36
CA THR A 184 4.46 20.14 11.35
C THR A 184 5.01 19.72 9.99
N ARG A 185 6.32 19.82 9.79
CA ARG A 185 6.94 19.51 8.51
C ARG A 185 6.91 18.02 8.21
N PRO A 186 6.51 17.59 7.00
CA PRO A 186 6.57 16.19 6.60
C PRO A 186 8.02 15.69 6.52
N THR A 187 8.24 14.42 6.84
CA THR A 187 9.54 13.78 6.59
C THR A 187 9.69 13.45 5.10
N HIS A 188 10.84 13.72 4.50
CA HIS A 188 11.15 13.34 3.13
C HIS A 188 12.34 12.38 3.07
N LEU A 189 12.21 11.32 2.29
CA LEU A 189 13.29 10.39 1.98
C LEU A 189 13.64 10.56 0.51
N ALA A 190 14.82 11.12 0.26
CA ALA A 190 15.31 11.50 -1.05
C ALA A 190 15.84 10.28 -1.82
N SER A 191 16.15 10.46 -3.10
CA SER A 191 16.70 9.40 -3.95
C SER A 191 17.98 8.78 -3.38
N SER A 192 18.80 9.57 -2.68
CA SER A 192 20.03 9.10 -2.04
C SER A 192 19.81 8.08 -0.92
N ASP A 193 18.61 8.02 -0.34
CA ASP A 193 18.25 7.00 0.65
C ASP A 193 18.06 5.61 0.02
N ASN A 194 17.99 5.55 -1.33
CA ASN A 194 17.98 4.33 -2.15
C ASN A 194 16.93 3.29 -1.70
N LEU A 195 15.74 3.78 -1.33
CA LEU A 195 14.63 2.93 -0.93
C LEU A 195 14.04 2.20 -2.13
N LYS A 196 14.45 0.94 -2.28
CA LYS A 196 13.92 0.05 -3.30
C LYS A 196 12.43 -0.20 -3.09
N PRO A 197 11.66 -0.42 -4.17
CA PRO A 197 10.28 -0.86 -4.07
C PRO A 197 10.15 -2.16 -3.23
N ALA A 198 9.14 -2.22 -2.37
CA ALA A 198 8.93 -3.34 -1.47
C ALA A 198 8.35 -4.54 -2.25
N ARG A 199 9.07 -5.68 -2.25
CA ARG A 199 8.63 -6.90 -2.95
C ARG A 199 7.56 -7.70 -2.20
N GLY A 200 7.56 -7.59 -0.87
CA GLY A 200 6.59 -8.26 0.00
C GLY A 200 5.25 -7.54 -0.02
N ALA A 201 4.16 -8.29 -0.15
CA ALA A 201 2.82 -7.74 -0.04
C ALA A 201 2.55 -7.27 1.40
N HIS A 202 2.03 -6.06 1.55
CA HIS A 202 1.77 -5.43 2.85
C HIS A 202 0.64 -4.39 2.79
N VAL A 203 0.20 -3.95 3.97
CA VAL A 203 -0.67 -2.79 4.19
C VAL A 203 0.02 -1.92 5.26
N ASP A 204 0.19 -0.63 4.99
CA ASP A 204 1.04 0.22 5.83
C ASP A 204 0.42 0.65 7.17
N TYR A 205 -0.88 0.38 7.36
CA TYR A 205 -1.63 0.75 8.56
C TYR A 205 -2.59 -0.37 8.93
N THR A 206 -2.60 -0.71 10.21
CA THR A 206 -3.77 -1.33 10.85
C THR A 206 -4.66 -0.25 11.45
N SER A 207 -5.83 -0.62 11.97
CA SER A 207 -6.66 0.30 12.77
C SER A 207 -5.87 0.86 13.96
N LEU A 208 -5.06 0.04 14.63
CA LEU A 208 -4.20 0.49 15.74
C LEU A 208 -3.12 1.46 15.26
N GLY A 209 -2.46 1.14 14.15
CA GLY A 209 -1.47 2.02 13.53
C GLY A 209 -2.05 3.38 13.14
N ALA A 210 -3.27 3.40 12.61
CA ALA A 210 -3.98 4.64 12.25
C ALA A 210 -4.33 5.48 13.49
N ARG A 211 -4.87 4.87 14.54
CA ARG A 211 -5.21 5.55 15.80
C ARG A 211 -4.02 6.17 16.50
N ARG A 212 -2.89 5.46 16.55
CA ARG A 212 -1.62 5.99 17.10
C ARG A 212 -1.07 7.11 16.22
N SER A 213 -1.17 7.00 14.90
CA SER A 213 -0.67 8.01 13.97
C SER A 213 -1.35 9.37 14.16
N ILE A 214 -2.68 9.40 14.32
CA ILE A 214 -3.40 10.65 14.57
C ILE A 214 -3.20 11.21 15.98
N ARG A 215 -2.76 10.39 16.94
CA ARG A 215 -2.51 10.81 18.34
C ARG A 215 -1.09 11.25 18.61
N ARG A 216 -0.11 10.67 17.93
CA ARG A 216 1.31 10.75 18.32
C ARG A 216 2.21 11.37 17.28
N TRP A 217 1.81 11.45 16.01
CA TRP A 217 2.77 11.81 14.98
C TRP A 217 3.10 13.30 14.98
N ARG A 218 2.08 14.17 14.89
CA ARG A 218 2.26 15.62 14.88
C ARG A 218 1.09 16.35 15.56
N PRO A 219 1.35 17.52 16.18
CA PRO A 219 0.32 18.31 16.84
C PRO A 219 -0.78 18.80 15.91
N ASP A 220 -0.47 19.14 14.65
CA ASP A 220 -1.46 19.64 13.68
C ASP A 220 -2.45 18.54 13.24
N ILE A 221 -1.96 17.30 13.07
CA ILE A 221 -2.78 16.12 12.77
C ILE A 221 -3.65 15.77 13.98
N TYR A 222 -3.08 15.79 15.20
CA TYR A 222 -3.84 15.53 16.42
C TYR A 222 -4.94 16.57 16.62
N ALA A 223 -4.63 17.85 16.48
CA ALA A 223 -5.62 18.93 16.57
C ALA A 223 -6.75 18.74 15.55
N ALA A 224 -6.43 18.34 14.31
CA ALA A 224 -7.44 18.05 13.30
C ALA A 224 -8.32 16.85 13.65
N ALA A 225 -7.75 15.80 14.24
CA ALA A 225 -8.50 14.64 14.71
C ALA A 225 -9.42 14.98 15.88
N VAL A 226 -9.00 15.87 16.79
CA VAL A 226 -9.83 16.40 17.87
C VAL A 226 -10.96 17.24 17.29
N GLU A 227 -10.67 18.19 16.40
CA GLU A 227 -11.66 19.08 15.78
C GLU A 227 -12.70 18.31 14.95
N ALA A 228 -12.28 17.27 14.24
CA ALA A 228 -13.19 16.39 13.51
C ALA A 228 -14.07 15.52 14.45
N GLY A 229 -13.77 15.44 15.75
CA GLY A 229 -14.47 14.59 16.71
C GLY A 229 -14.01 13.12 16.71
N VAL A 230 -12.96 12.77 15.95
CA VAL A 230 -12.43 11.40 15.87
C VAL A 230 -11.93 10.94 17.23
N ILE A 231 -11.15 11.78 17.92
CA ILE A 231 -10.59 11.44 19.24
C ILE A 231 -11.72 11.24 20.24
N GLU A 232 -12.68 12.17 20.33
CA GLU A 232 -13.82 12.05 21.24
C GLU A 232 -14.62 10.76 21.02
N ALA A 233 -14.90 10.41 19.75
CA ALA A 233 -15.64 9.20 19.41
C ALA A 233 -14.93 7.93 19.88
N GLU A 234 -13.63 7.81 19.62
CA GLU A 234 -12.83 6.65 20.05
C GLU A 234 -12.69 6.60 21.57
N GLU A 235 -12.38 7.72 22.23
CA GLU A 235 -12.26 7.77 23.70
C GLU A 235 -13.57 7.43 24.41
N LYS A 236 -14.73 7.82 23.86
CA LYS A 236 -16.04 7.46 24.43
C LYS A 236 -16.29 5.95 24.38
N ILE A 237 -15.97 5.31 23.25
CA ILE A 237 -16.08 3.86 23.09
C ILE A 237 -15.14 3.15 24.07
N CYS A 238 -13.89 3.59 24.12
CA CYS A 238 -12.86 3.03 24.99
C CYS A 238 -13.18 3.20 26.48
N ALA A 239 -13.67 4.37 26.89
CA ALA A 239 -14.07 4.64 28.27
C ALA A 239 -15.24 3.74 28.72
N ALA A 240 -16.23 3.50 27.85
CA ALA A 240 -17.34 2.60 28.15
C ALA A 240 -16.89 1.15 28.34
N ALA A 241 -15.84 0.74 27.62
CA ALA A 241 -15.23 -0.59 27.72
C ALA A 241 -14.05 -0.67 28.71
N GLN A 242 -13.66 0.44 29.35
CA GLN A 242 -12.50 0.53 30.26
C GLN A 242 -11.17 0.08 29.62
N VAL A 243 -10.99 0.37 28.33
CA VAL A 243 -9.74 0.10 27.57
C VAL A 243 -9.08 1.40 27.11
N ASN A 244 -7.83 1.33 26.65
CA ASN A 244 -7.14 2.47 26.05
C ASN A 244 -7.23 2.41 24.51
N ALA A 245 -7.52 3.53 23.86
CA ALA A 245 -7.62 3.60 22.39
C ALA A 245 -6.31 3.29 21.65
N GLU A 246 -5.16 3.48 22.30
CA GLU A 246 -3.83 3.19 21.74
C GLU A 246 -3.34 1.75 21.99
N ASP A 247 -4.18 0.93 22.64
CA ASP A 247 -3.89 -0.48 22.92
C ASP A 247 -4.62 -1.42 21.97
N LYS A 248 -4.00 -2.56 21.69
CA LYS A 248 -4.52 -3.57 20.75
C LYS A 248 -5.84 -4.18 21.19
N GLU A 249 -6.10 -4.24 22.50
CA GLU A 249 -7.36 -4.73 23.08
C GLU A 249 -8.58 -3.92 22.60
N SER A 250 -8.40 -2.63 22.33
CA SER A 250 -9.49 -1.77 21.84
C SER A 250 -9.89 -2.05 20.39
N ASN A 251 -9.10 -2.79 19.60
CA ASN A 251 -9.35 -2.97 18.16
C ASN A 251 -10.74 -3.55 17.87
N GLY A 252 -11.10 -4.66 18.53
CA GLY A 252 -12.39 -5.32 18.30
C GLY A 252 -13.57 -4.45 18.74
N ILE A 253 -13.40 -3.72 19.84
CA ILE A 253 -14.44 -2.88 20.44
C ILE A 253 -14.70 -1.65 19.56
N ILE A 254 -13.62 -0.95 19.16
CA ILE A 254 -13.74 0.18 18.24
C ILE A 254 -14.30 -0.28 16.90
N ASP A 255 -13.82 -1.40 16.34
CA ASP A 255 -14.35 -1.90 15.07
C ASP A 255 -15.86 -2.14 15.16
N GLN A 256 -16.37 -2.71 16.25
CA GLN A 256 -17.81 -2.97 16.41
C GLN A 256 -18.65 -1.72 16.68
N GLU A 257 -18.13 -0.76 17.44
CA GLU A 257 -18.93 0.35 17.96
C GLU A 257 -18.81 1.65 17.13
N TYR A 258 -17.73 1.85 16.35
CA TYR A 258 -17.44 3.14 15.70
C TYR A 258 -18.48 3.59 14.68
N ASN A 259 -18.95 2.66 13.84
CA ASN A 259 -19.97 2.89 12.82
C ASN A 259 -21.27 2.08 13.09
N LYS A 260 -21.54 1.80 14.37
CA LYS A 260 -22.65 0.94 14.80
C LYS A 260 -23.99 1.42 14.24
N ASP A 261 -24.85 0.45 13.93
CA ASP A 261 -26.20 0.67 13.36
C ASP A 261 -26.19 1.45 12.03
N GLY A 262 -25.08 1.39 11.28
CA GLY A 262 -24.91 2.09 10.00
C GLY A 262 -24.70 3.60 10.14
N LYS A 263 -24.57 4.12 11.36
CA LYS A 263 -24.28 5.52 11.61
C LYS A 263 -22.76 5.73 11.55
N LEU A 264 -22.28 6.32 10.47
CA LEU A 264 -20.85 6.66 10.34
C LEU A 264 -20.41 7.60 11.46
N GLY A 265 -19.30 7.23 12.12
CA GLY A 265 -18.57 8.12 13.00
C GLY A 265 -17.81 9.20 12.22
N PRO A 266 -17.18 10.15 12.93
CA PRO A 266 -16.22 11.07 12.35
C PRO A 266 -15.20 10.36 11.45
N ARG A 267 -15.05 10.80 10.21
CA ARG A 267 -14.23 10.08 9.24
C ARG A 267 -12.80 10.58 9.25
N TYR A 268 -11.86 9.65 9.23
CA TYR A 268 -10.47 9.91 8.86
C TYR A 268 -9.91 8.72 8.08
N ALA A 269 -8.95 8.99 7.22
CA ALA A 269 -8.34 7.98 6.37
C ALA A 269 -6.87 8.30 6.13
N ALA A 270 -6.08 7.27 5.86
CA ALA A 270 -4.69 7.39 5.44
C ALA A 270 -4.56 6.91 3.99
N TYR A 271 -3.88 7.70 3.17
CA TYR A 271 -3.66 7.43 1.76
C TYR A 271 -2.19 7.46 1.39
N SER A 272 -1.88 6.86 0.24
CA SER A 272 -0.61 7.02 -0.46
C SER A 272 -0.85 7.33 -1.92
N VAL A 273 -0.09 8.30 -2.43
CA VAL A 273 -0.21 8.89 -3.76
C VAL A 273 1.09 8.66 -4.51
N TRP A 274 1.03 7.90 -5.59
CA TRP A 274 2.18 7.40 -6.34
C TRP A 274 2.22 7.99 -7.74
N ARG A 275 3.19 8.88 -7.95
CA ARG A 275 3.45 9.49 -9.26
C ARG A 275 4.78 8.98 -9.82
N PRO A 276 4.79 8.36 -11.01
CA PRO A 276 6.03 8.07 -11.72
C PRO A 276 6.68 9.35 -12.24
N MET A 277 8.01 9.39 -12.21
CA MET A 277 8.79 10.44 -12.87
C MET A 277 9.01 10.13 -14.36
N ARG A 278 8.76 8.88 -14.77
CA ARG A 278 8.81 8.41 -16.16
C ARG A 278 7.85 7.25 -16.35
N THR A 279 7.62 6.87 -17.62
CA THR A 279 6.85 5.66 -17.94
C THR A 279 7.41 4.44 -17.20
N VAL A 280 6.55 3.73 -16.46
CA VAL A 280 6.93 2.55 -15.67
C VAL A 280 6.93 1.31 -16.56
N GLN A 281 8.13 0.80 -16.88
CA GLN A 281 8.30 -0.43 -17.67
C GLN A 281 8.79 -1.63 -16.84
N ARG A 282 9.28 -1.37 -15.63
CA ARG A 282 9.76 -2.37 -14.66
C ARG A 282 9.37 -1.97 -13.24
N ASP A 283 9.20 -2.95 -12.35
CA ASP A 283 8.82 -2.78 -10.94
C ASP A 283 7.50 -1.98 -10.78
N PRO A 284 6.38 -2.45 -11.36
CA PRO A 284 5.09 -1.78 -11.17
C PRO A 284 4.65 -1.82 -9.71
N LEU A 285 3.65 -1.01 -9.38
CA LEU A 285 2.91 -1.15 -8.14
C LEU A 285 1.71 -2.06 -8.41
N ALA A 286 1.71 -3.24 -7.80
CA ALA A 286 0.59 -4.15 -7.80
C ALA A 286 -0.26 -3.90 -6.54
N MET A 287 -1.57 -3.88 -6.69
CA MET A 287 -2.55 -3.60 -5.64
C MET A 287 -3.69 -4.60 -5.74
N ALA A 288 -4.25 -5.02 -4.62
CA ALA A 288 -5.40 -5.91 -4.59
C ALA A 288 -6.47 -5.35 -3.63
N PRO A 289 -7.76 -5.55 -3.91
CA PRO A 289 -8.79 -5.14 -2.98
C PRO A 289 -8.72 -6.04 -1.75
N ARG A 290 -8.78 -5.45 -0.55
CA ARG A 290 -8.70 -6.25 0.69
C ARG A 290 -9.77 -7.34 0.77
N SER A 291 -10.93 -7.10 0.17
CA SER A 291 -12.04 -8.06 0.06
C SER A 291 -11.74 -9.27 -0.82
N SER A 292 -10.71 -9.26 -1.68
CA SER A 292 -10.28 -10.46 -2.42
C SER A 292 -9.39 -11.39 -1.60
N PHE A 293 -9.18 -11.11 -0.31
CA PHE A 293 -8.48 -12.00 0.62
C PHE A 293 -9.51 -12.61 1.58
N PRO A 294 -10.11 -13.76 1.24
CA PRO A 294 -11.12 -14.39 2.06
C PRO A 294 -10.58 -14.80 3.44
N THR A 295 -11.38 -14.56 4.47
CA THR A 295 -11.05 -14.95 5.85
C THR A 295 -11.05 -16.47 6.02
N GLY A 296 -10.15 -16.99 6.85
CA GLY A 296 -10.09 -18.43 7.15
C GLY A 296 -9.48 -19.27 6.02
N THR A 297 -8.78 -18.62 5.09
CA THR A 297 -8.07 -19.29 4.00
C THR A 297 -6.57 -19.34 4.27
N ALA A 298 -5.84 -19.90 3.32
CA ALA A 298 -4.38 -20.00 3.36
C ALA A 298 -3.66 -18.63 3.36
N LEU A 299 -4.39 -17.53 3.07
CA LEU A 299 -3.86 -16.16 3.09
C LEU A 299 -4.34 -15.39 4.30
N GLY A 300 -3.45 -14.60 4.89
CA GLY A 300 -3.73 -13.82 6.10
C GLY A 300 -2.98 -12.51 6.18
N TYR A 301 -3.04 -11.90 7.36
CA TYR A 301 -2.35 -10.65 7.69
C TYR A 301 -1.61 -10.80 9.02
N LEU A 302 -0.34 -10.40 9.05
CA LEU A 302 0.50 -10.42 10.25
C LEU A 302 0.85 -9.00 10.65
N GLY A 303 0.35 -8.60 11.82
CA GLY A 303 0.71 -7.33 12.43
C GLY A 303 2.18 -7.28 12.81
N TYR A 304 2.86 -6.22 12.42
CA TYR A 304 4.19 -5.88 12.89
C TYR A 304 4.30 -4.37 13.11
N GLU A 305 5.26 -3.95 13.93
CA GLU A 305 5.41 -2.55 14.31
C GLU A 305 6.64 -1.92 13.66
N SER A 306 6.55 -0.62 13.36
CA SER A 306 7.67 0.20 12.91
C SER A 306 7.68 1.53 13.68
N ARG A 307 8.85 1.92 14.17
CA ARG A 307 9.08 3.21 14.82
C ARG A 307 8.92 4.36 13.84
N MET A 308 7.97 5.25 14.15
CA MET A 308 7.74 6.51 13.46
C MET A 308 8.30 7.67 14.29
N LEU A 309 8.90 8.65 13.59
CA LEU A 309 9.43 9.85 14.23
C LEU A 309 8.29 10.80 14.53
N ALA A 310 8.09 11.08 15.80
CA ALA A 310 7.09 12.05 16.25
C ALA A 310 7.70 13.44 16.29
N ALA A 311 6.86 14.46 16.10
CA ALA A 311 7.24 15.84 16.34
C ALA A 311 7.70 16.05 17.81
N PRO A 312 8.61 17.02 18.08
CA PRO A 312 9.17 17.21 19.42
C PRO A 312 8.13 17.38 20.52
N SER A 313 7.03 18.10 20.25
CA SER A 313 5.96 18.35 21.22
C SER A 313 5.12 17.11 21.56
N MET A 314 5.21 16.01 20.81
CA MET A 314 4.32 14.85 20.93
C MET A 314 4.74 13.82 22.00
N GLY A 315 5.80 14.11 22.77
CA GLY A 315 6.24 13.26 23.87
C GLY A 315 7.09 12.06 23.42
N GLY A 316 7.63 12.10 22.21
CA GLY A 316 8.57 11.11 21.66
C GLY A 316 7.98 10.22 20.57
N ASP A 317 8.87 9.48 19.91
CA ASP A 317 8.55 8.55 18.84
C ASP A 317 7.51 7.49 19.26
N PHE A 318 6.82 6.93 18.28
CA PHE A 318 5.78 5.93 18.52
C PHE A 318 5.89 4.74 17.58
N LEU A 319 5.28 3.61 17.96
CA LEU A 319 5.19 2.43 17.12
C LEU A 319 3.87 2.45 16.34
N ARG A 320 3.98 2.52 15.01
CA ARG A 320 2.85 2.28 14.11
C ARG A 320 2.78 0.80 13.78
N GLU A 321 1.60 0.20 13.94
CA GLU A 321 1.34 -1.17 13.49
C GLU A 321 0.93 -1.17 12.00
N LEU A 322 1.51 -2.09 11.25
CA LEU A 322 1.33 -2.36 9.82
C LEU A 322 1.04 -3.86 9.67
N GLU A 323 0.65 -4.31 8.48
CA GLU A 323 0.45 -5.73 8.20
C GLU A 323 1.31 -6.20 7.04
N ALA A 324 1.94 -7.36 7.22
CA ALA A 324 2.42 -8.15 6.08
C ALA A 324 1.29 -9.05 5.62
N VAL A 325 1.13 -9.22 4.32
CA VAL A 325 0.25 -10.27 3.78
C VAL A 325 1.00 -11.59 3.91
N SER A 326 0.35 -12.59 4.49
CA SER A 326 0.98 -13.84 4.85
C SER A 326 0.32 -15.06 4.23
N VAL A 327 1.07 -16.15 4.27
CA VAL A 327 0.62 -17.52 4.03
C VAL A 327 0.79 -18.35 5.29
N THR A 328 0.08 -19.46 5.43
CA THR A 328 0.28 -20.38 6.55
C THR A 328 1.55 -21.23 6.39
N GLU A 329 1.98 -21.85 7.49
CA GLU A 329 3.12 -22.78 7.49
C GLU A 329 2.89 -23.98 6.55
N GLU A 330 1.64 -24.45 6.41
CA GLU A 330 1.28 -25.55 5.51
C GLU A 330 1.56 -25.19 4.04
N VAL A 331 1.23 -23.96 3.63
CA VAL A 331 1.54 -23.47 2.27
C VAL A 331 3.04 -23.38 2.06
N ALA A 332 3.79 -22.91 3.07
CA ALA A 332 5.24 -22.83 3.00
C ALA A 332 5.88 -24.22 2.82
N LYS A 333 5.41 -25.23 3.57
CA LYS A 333 5.84 -26.63 3.42
C LYS A 333 5.52 -27.18 2.02
N ALA A 334 4.29 -26.96 1.54
CA ALA A 334 3.90 -27.38 0.19
C ALA A 334 4.76 -26.70 -0.90
N TYR A 335 5.15 -25.43 -0.70
CA TYR A 335 6.07 -24.73 -1.59
C TYR A 335 7.46 -25.38 -1.62
N GLU A 336 8.01 -25.76 -0.47
CA GLU A 336 9.29 -26.45 -0.38
C GLU A 336 9.24 -27.84 -1.01
N GLU A 337 8.24 -28.66 -0.66
CA GLU A 337 8.06 -30.03 -1.18
C GLU A 337 7.84 -30.07 -2.70
N SER A 338 7.22 -29.02 -3.26
CA SER A 338 7.00 -28.88 -4.70
C SER A 338 8.20 -28.33 -5.47
N ASN A 339 9.34 -28.09 -4.82
CA ASN A 339 10.51 -27.39 -5.37
C ASN A 339 10.14 -26.00 -5.95
N GLY A 340 9.32 -25.26 -5.20
CA GLY A 340 8.95 -23.87 -5.50
C GLY A 340 7.86 -23.70 -6.55
N LYS A 341 6.94 -24.66 -6.67
CA LYS A 341 5.91 -24.67 -7.72
C LYS A 341 4.49 -24.35 -7.25
N VAL A 342 4.27 -23.95 -6.00
CA VAL A 342 2.93 -23.54 -5.54
C VAL A 342 2.43 -22.35 -6.35
N ARG A 343 1.26 -22.52 -6.97
CA ARG A 343 0.64 -21.50 -7.83
C ARG A 343 -0.49 -20.80 -7.09
N ALA A 344 -0.75 -19.54 -7.46
CA ALA A 344 -1.90 -18.80 -6.95
C ALA A 344 -3.24 -19.54 -7.16
N SER A 345 -3.38 -20.37 -8.20
CA SER A 345 -4.58 -21.18 -8.46
C SER A 345 -4.84 -22.27 -7.42
N GLU A 346 -3.82 -22.63 -6.63
CA GLU A 346 -3.92 -23.58 -5.52
C GLU A 346 -4.25 -22.87 -4.19
N LEU A 347 -4.34 -21.54 -4.23
CA LEU A 347 -4.81 -20.69 -3.15
C LEU A 347 -6.11 -20.01 -3.59
N ASP A 348 -6.95 -19.58 -2.65
CA ASP A 348 -8.03 -18.65 -2.99
C ASP A 348 -7.39 -17.34 -3.49
N SER A 349 -7.36 -17.17 -4.81
CA SER A 349 -6.46 -16.24 -5.48
C SER A 349 -6.94 -14.78 -5.38
N PRO A 350 -6.22 -13.88 -4.67
CA PRO A 350 -6.51 -12.47 -4.67
C PRO A 350 -6.43 -11.87 -6.07
N GLN A 351 -7.30 -10.90 -6.34
CA GLN A 351 -7.33 -10.19 -7.60
C GLN A 351 -6.32 -9.05 -7.57
N TRP A 352 -5.11 -9.31 -8.07
CA TRP A 352 -4.08 -8.28 -8.20
C TRP A 352 -4.30 -7.45 -9.46
N TYR A 353 -4.13 -6.14 -9.31
CA TYR A 353 -4.22 -5.14 -10.35
C TYR A 353 -2.92 -4.36 -10.44
N TYR A 354 -2.62 -3.85 -11.62
CA TYR A 354 -1.55 -2.88 -11.84
C TYR A 354 -1.95 -1.94 -12.96
N LEU A 355 -1.14 -0.90 -13.18
CA LEU A 355 -1.29 0.00 -14.30
C LEU A 355 -0.15 -0.23 -15.30
N PRO A 356 -0.37 -1.01 -16.38
CA PRO A 356 0.66 -1.27 -17.39
C PRO A 356 1.19 0.04 -17.98
N GLU A 357 2.51 0.12 -18.15
CA GLU A 357 3.17 1.29 -18.72
C GLU A 357 2.72 2.63 -18.11
N GLN A 358 2.52 2.66 -16.79
CA GLN A 358 2.03 3.83 -16.05
C GLN A 358 2.81 5.09 -16.45
N LYS A 359 2.10 6.08 -17.00
CA LYS A 359 2.67 7.38 -17.44
C LYS A 359 2.83 8.33 -16.25
N SER A 360 3.62 9.39 -16.41
CA SER A 360 3.96 10.35 -15.33
C SER A 360 2.79 11.25 -14.90
N ASP A 361 1.73 11.35 -15.72
CA ASP A 361 0.45 11.99 -15.36
C ASP A 361 -0.56 11.01 -14.75
N GLU A 362 -0.34 9.70 -14.87
CA GLU A 362 -1.20 8.68 -14.30
C GLU A 362 -0.81 8.43 -12.85
N VAL A 363 -1.51 9.06 -11.92
CA VAL A 363 -1.19 8.99 -10.49
C VAL A 363 -2.09 7.97 -9.81
N ILE A 364 -1.47 6.99 -9.15
CA ILE A 364 -2.19 5.99 -8.37
C ILE A 364 -2.45 6.56 -6.97
N VAL A 365 -3.68 6.39 -6.48
CA VAL A 365 -4.05 6.70 -5.09
C VAL A 365 -4.53 5.43 -4.43
N LEU A 366 -3.96 5.09 -3.28
CA LEU A 366 -4.30 3.89 -2.52
C LEU A 366 -4.59 4.23 -1.06
N LYS A 367 -5.57 3.54 -0.49
CA LYS A 367 -5.92 3.59 0.92
C LYS A 367 -4.97 2.71 1.70
N PHE A 368 -4.42 3.26 2.76
CA PHE A 368 -3.83 2.46 3.82
C PHE A 368 -4.82 2.15 4.93
N PHE A 369 -5.71 3.11 5.24
CA PHE A 369 -6.72 2.98 6.27
C PHE A 369 -7.91 3.89 5.95
N ASP A 370 -9.13 3.51 6.35
CA ASP A 370 -10.32 4.38 6.31
C ASP A 370 -11.28 4.02 7.46
N SER A 371 -11.55 4.96 8.37
CA SER A 371 -12.40 4.69 9.54
C SER A 371 -13.85 4.41 9.15
N ALA A 372 -14.28 4.83 7.95
CA ALA A 372 -15.60 4.47 7.43
C ALA A 372 -15.73 2.96 7.14
N ALA A 373 -14.63 2.22 7.02
CA ALA A 373 -14.64 0.78 6.80
C ALA A 373 -14.71 -0.05 8.10
N LEU A 374 -14.57 0.59 9.27
CA LEU A 374 -14.78 -0.06 10.57
C LEU A 374 -16.20 -0.63 10.66
N THR A 375 -16.35 -1.71 11.42
CA THR A 375 -17.50 -2.66 11.52
C THR A 375 -17.43 -3.78 10.48
N GLY A 376 -16.26 -4.39 10.33
CA GLY A 376 -16.06 -5.55 9.44
C GLY A 376 -16.40 -5.33 7.96
N GLY A 377 -16.37 -4.07 7.47
CA GLY A 377 -16.62 -3.74 6.06
C GLY A 377 -18.07 -3.86 5.56
N GLY A 378 -19.02 -4.27 6.41
CA GLY A 378 -20.40 -4.56 5.99
C GLY A 378 -21.35 -3.35 5.92
N GLY A 379 -21.05 -2.25 6.61
CA GLY A 379 -22.01 -1.14 6.78
C GLY A 379 -21.93 -0.04 5.70
N SER A 380 -20.72 0.35 5.27
CA SER A 380 -20.50 1.57 4.47
C SER A 380 -20.14 1.31 3.00
N GLY A 381 -19.71 0.08 2.67
CA GLY A 381 -19.14 -0.28 1.37
C GLY A 381 -17.76 0.32 1.08
N GLU A 382 -17.09 0.88 2.09
CA GLU A 382 -15.73 1.43 1.96
C GLU A 382 -14.67 0.35 2.17
N ALA A 383 -13.70 0.28 1.26
CA ALA A 383 -12.50 -0.52 1.46
C ALA A 383 -11.65 0.08 2.58
N GLY A 384 -11.29 -0.74 3.57
CA GLY A 384 -10.50 -0.31 4.73
C GLY A 384 -8.99 -0.16 4.48
N GLY A 385 -8.49 -0.64 3.34
CA GLY A 385 -7.09 -0.56 2.95
C GLY A 385 -6.83 -1.37 1.69
N ALA A 386 -5.65 -1.22 1.08
CA ALA A 386 -5.25 -1.94 -0.13
C ALA A 386 -3.92 -2.68 0.09
N PRO A 387 -3.94 -4.03 0.15
CA PRO A 387 -2.75 -4.83 -0.03
C PRO A 387 -1.99 -4.43 -1.29
N HIS A 388 -0.69 -4.16 -1.15
CA HIS A 388 0.14 -3.73 -2.26
C HIS A 388 1.56 -4.29 -2.17
N ALA A 389 2.19 -4.43 -3.34
CA ALA A 389 3.56 -4.89 -3.51
C ALA A 389 4.15 -4.27 -4.78
N SER A 390 5.46 -4.34 -4.93
CA SER A 390 6.12 -4.07 -6.21
C SER A 390 6.77 -5.33 -6.74
N PRO A 391 6.02 -6.19 -7.45
CA PRO A 391 6.57 -7.43 -7.99
C PRO A 391 7.56 -7.15 -9.14
N ASP A 392 8.35 -8.16 -9.47
CA ASP A 392 9.14 -8.18 -10.71
C ASP A 392 8.24 -8.69 -11.85
N LEU A 393 8.29 -8.03 -13.01
CA LEU A 393 7.56 -8.45 -14.21
C LEU A 393 8.25 -9.61 -14.95
N GLY A 394 9.43 -10.04 -14.50
CA GLY A 394 10.16 -11.14 -15.10
C GLY A 394 10.45 -10.87 -16.58
N GLU A 395 10.11 -11.82 -17.46
CA GLU A 395 10.33 -11.70 -18.90
C GLU A 395 9.48 -10.62 -19.58
N SER A 396 8.35 -10.23 -18.97
CA SER A 396 7.54 -9.09 -19.45
C SER A 396 8.16 -7.73 -19.09
N SER A 397 9.22 -7.71 -18.29
CA SER A 397 9.93 -6.49 -17.94
C SER A 397 10.79 -6.00 -19.10
N SER A 398 10.72 -4.71 -19.41
CA SER A 398 11.66 -4.05 -20.31
C SER A 398 12.05 -2.68 -19.76
N GLY A 399 13.10 -2.08 -20.32
CA GLY A 399 13.49 -0.71 -19.97
C GLY A 399 13.98 -0.51 -18.53
N PRO A 400 14.03 0.74 -18.06
CA PRO A 400 14.65 1.08 -16.80
C PRO A 400 13.70 0.81 -15.62
N ALA A 401 14.28 0.70 -14.41
CA ALA A 401 13.51 0.45 -13.18
C ALA A 401 12.51 1.58 -12.89
N ARG A 402 11.43 1.29 -12.12
CA ARG A 402 10.53 2.33 -11.62
C ARG A 402 11.32 3.47 -10.96
N TRP A 403 10.97 4.68 -11.34
CA TRP A 403 11.35 5.88 -10.63
C TRP A 403 10.08 6.69 -10.35
N SER A 404 9.76 6.86 -9.08
CA SER A 404 8.51 7.48 -8.65
C SER A 404 8.67 8.17 -7.30
N ILE A 405 7.81 9.14 -7.04
CA ILE A 405 7.60 9.69 -5.70
C ILE A 405 6.30 9.11 -5.11
N GLU A 406 6.40 8.68 -3.86
CA GLU A 406 5.27 8.32 -3.02
C GLU A 406 5.02 9.46 -2.03
N VAL A 407 3.80 9.95 -1.92
CA VAL A 407 3.39 10.91 -0.90
C VAL A 407 2.29 10.31 -0.05
N ARG A 408 2.53 10.22 1.26
CA ARG A 408 1.57 9.67 2.23
C ARG A 408 0.86 10.81 2.93
N CYS A 409 -0.43 10.64 3.16
CA CYS A 409 -1.23 11.66 3.83
C CYS A 409 -2.35 11.09 4.68
N ILE A 410 -2.78 11.88 5.66
CA ILE A 410 -3.98 11.64 6.48
C ILE A 410 -5.01 12.70 6.10
N ALA A 411 -6.26 12.28 5.95
CA ALA A 411 -7.38 13.14 5.59
C ALA A 411 -8.49 13.06 6.64
N PHE A 412 -9.19 14.17 6.85
CA PHE A 412 -10.33 14.31 7.75
C PHE A 412 -11.50 14.96 6.99
N TRP A 413 -12.74 14.61 7.37
CA TRP A 413 -13.96 15.14 6.76
C TRP A 413 -14.66 16.11 7.69
#